data_AF-A0A4R3RDL0-F1
#
_entry.id   AF-A0A4R3RDL0-F1
#
_cell.length_a   1.000
_cell.length_b   1.000
_cell.length_c   1.000
_cell.angle_alpha   90.00
_cell.angle_beta   90.00
_cell.angle_gamma   90.00
#
_symmetry.space_group_name_H-M   'P 1'
#
loop_
_entity.id
_entity.type
_entity.pdbx_description
1 polymer ?
#
loop_
_entity_poly.entity_id
_entity_poly.type
_entity_poly.pdbx_seq_one_letter_code
_entity_poly.pdbx_strand_id
1 'polypeptide(L)'
;MTKALVVEVSENGARIRTSCSTVPDHFYIVLGNYEYFIGVTAFRRSTGEIEVEFIKEQPTRFINALSRIEFPLATIHDLKRVLEV
;
A
#
# COMPACT_ATOMS: atom_id res chain seq x y z
N MET A 1 7.97 -15.27 -9.29
CA MET A 1 7.91 -13.80 -9.22
C MET A 1 7.02 -13.43 -8.05
N THR A 2 7.57 -12.77 -7.03
CA THR A 2 6.82 -12.30 -5.88
C THR A 2 5.91 -11.16 -6.33
N LYS A 3 4.61 -11.26 -6.05
CA LYS A 3 3.63 -10.22 -6.35
C LYS A 3 3.06 -9.70 -5.03
N ALA A 4 2.82 -8.40 -4.96
CA ALA A 4 2.12 -7.76 -3.85
C ALA A 4 1.10 -6.79 -4.45
N LEU A 5 -0.13 -6.81 -3.93
CA LEU A 5 -1.23 -5.99 -4.38
C LEU A 5 -1.89 -5.38 -3.15
N VAL A 6 -1.89 -4.05 -3.05
CA VAL A 6 -2.76 -3.36 -2.08
C VAL A 6 -4.18 -3.55 -2.57
N VAL A 7 -5.06 -4.10 -1.73
CA VAL A 7 -6.47 -4.36 -2.06
C VAL A 7 -7.44 -3.46 -1.30
N GLU A 8 -7.00 -2.92 -0.16
CA GLU A 8 -7.72 -1.91 0.63
C GLU A 8 -6.69 -0.97 1.26
N VAL A 9 -7.07 0.29 1.43
CA VAL A 9 -6.24 1.31 2.06
C VAL A 9 -7.11 2.29 2.85
N SER A 10 -6.60 2.76 3.97
CA SER A 10 -7.15 3.84 4.79
C SER A 10 -6.02 4.77 5.23
N GLU A 11 -6.35 5.81 6.00
CA GLU A 11 -5.36 6.72 6.58
C GLU A 11 -4.39 6.01 7.54
N ASN A 12 -4.79 4.90 8.14
CA ASN A 12 -4.03 4.23 9.19
C ASN A 12 -3.45 2.87 8.78
N GLY A 13 -3.79 2.35 7.60
CA GLY A 13 -3.34 1.02 7.23
C GLY A 13 -3.72 0.59 5.83
N ALA A 14 -3.33 -0.64 5.52
CA ALA A 14 -3.64 -1.28 4.26
C ALA A 14 -3.80 -2.78 4.42
N ARG A 15 -4.56 -3.38 3.50
CA ARG A 15 -4.58 -4.83 3.29
C ARG A 15 -3.86 -5.15 1.99
N ILE A 16 -2.92 -6.08 2.05
CA ILE A 16 -2.06 -6.43 0.92
C ILE A 16 -2.18 -7.93 0.66
N ARG A 17 -2.48 -8.30 -0.58
CA ARG A 17 -2.34 -9.67 -1.07
C ARG A 17 -0.93 -9.90 -1.56
N THR A 18 -0.26 -10.95 -1.09
CA THR A 18 1.10 -11.24 -1.56
C THR A 18 1.38 -12.74 -1.66
N SER A 19 2.20 -13.10 -2.65
CA SER A 19 2.81 -14.43 -2.74
C SER A 19 4.12 -14.55 -1.97
N CYS A 20 4.54 -13.50 -1.25
CA CYS A 20 5.72 -13.55 -0.41
C CYS A 20 5.49 -14.47 0.79
N SER A 21 6.32 -15.50 0.93
CA SER A 21 6.22 -16.47 2.03
C SER A 21 6.62 -15.87 3.38
N THR A 22 7.42 -14.81 3.38
CA THR A 22 8.03 -14.26 4.59
C THR A 22 8.11 -12.74 4.48
N VAL A 23 7.18 -12.06 5.14
CA VAL A 23 7.12 -10.59 5.18
C VAL A 23 7.61 -10.10 6.54
N PRO A 24 8.64 -9.23 6.61
CA PRO A 24 9.13 -8.65 7.86
C PRO A 24 8.02 -7.97 8.68
N ASP A 25 8.22 -7.83 9.98
CA ASP A 25 7.29 -7.07 10.83
C ASP A 25 7.26 -5.59 10.43
N HIS A 26 8.40 -4.99 10.10
CA HIS A 26 8.50 -3.60 9.68
C HIS A 26 9.06 -3.51 8.26
N PHE A 27 8.36 -2.78 7.39
CA PHE A 27 8.78 -2.56 5.99
C PHE A 27 8.17 -1.28 5.42
N TYR A 28 8.49 -0.97 4.16
CA TYR A 28 7.92 0.15 3.42
C TYR A 28 6.98 -0.34 2.31
N ILE A 29 5.81 0.28 2.19
CA ILE A 29 5.04 0.28 0.95
C ILE A 29 5.60 1.41 0.08
N VAL A 30 5.93 1.08 -1.16
CA VAL A 30 6.43 2.05 -2.15
C VAL A 30 5.39 2.19 -3.25
N LEU A 31 5.01 3.43 -3.55
CA LEU A 31 4.04 3.76 -4.61
C LEU A 31 4.70 4.62 -5.69
N GLY A 32 4.23 4.47 -6.93
CA GLY A 32 4.84 5.13 -8.08
C GLY A 32 6.19 4.53 -8.43
N ASN A 33 6.98 5.29 -9.18
CA ASN A 33 8.38 4.98 -9.44
C ASN A 33 9.27 5.47 -8.27
N TYR A 34 9.08 4.89 -7.09
CA TYR A 34 9.79 5.28 -5.85
C TYR A 34 9.50 6.71 -5.39
N GLU A 35 8.28 7.19 -5.63
CA GLU A 35 7.92 8.58 -5.35
C GLU A 35 7.33 8.77 -3.95
N TYR A 36 6.80 7.69 -3.37
CA TYR A 36 6.18 7.75 -2.05
C TYR A 36 6.43 6.49 -1.25
N PHE A 37 6.79 6.67 0.01
CA PHE A 37 7.18 5.63 0.94
C PHE A 37 6.32 5.72 2.19
N ILE A 38 5.64 4.63 2.52
CA ILE A 38 4.83 4.51 3.73
C ILE A 38 5.48 3.45 4.60
N GLY A 39 6.02 3.85 5.75
CA GLY A 39 6.52 2.91 6.75
C GLY A 39 5.36 2.21 7.42
N VAL A 40 5.42 0.88 7.52
CA VAL A 40 4.32 0.06 8.04
C VAL A 40 4.81 -1.01 9.01
N THR A 41 3.88 -1.48 9.85
CA THR A 41 4.04 -2.65 10.70
C THR A 41 2.97 -3.70 10.37
N ALA A 42 3.37 -4.95 10.15
CA ALA A 42 2.43 -6.05 9.95
C ALA A 42 1.87 -6.52 11.29
N PHE A 43 0.55 -6.42 11.47
CA PHE A 43 -0.12 -6.84 12.72
C PHE A 43 -0.96 -8.11 12.56
N ARG A 44 -1.36 -8.46 11.33
CA ARG A 44 -2.05 -9.72 11.03
C ARG A 44 -1.57 -10.32 9.72
N ARG A 45 -1.35 -11.64 9.75
CA ARG A 45 -0.93 -12.45 8.59
C ARG A 45 -1.89 -13.62 8.42
N SER A 46 -2.41 -13.80 7.22
CA SER A 46 -3.23 -14.93 6.81
C SER A 46 -2.70 -15.48 5.49
N THR A 47 -3.25 -16.60 5.03
CA THR A 47 -2.76 -17.27 3.81
C THR A 47 -2.91 -16.35 2.59
N GLY A 48 -1.79 -15.79 2.13
CA GLY A 48 -1.73 -14.90 0.96
C GLY A 48 -2.15 -13.44 1.21
N GLU A 49 -2.44 -13.06 2.46
CA GLU A 49 -2.85 -11.71 2.84
C GLU A 49 -2.11 -11.23 4.10
N ILE A 50 -1.79 -9.95 4.12
CA ILE A 50 -1.24 -9.25 5.27
C ILE A 50 -2.04 -7.98 5.51
N GLU A 51 -2.36 -7.71 6.78
CA GLU A 51 -2.90 -6.43 7.21
C GLU A 51 -1.77 -5.67 7.93
N VAL A 52 -1.62 -4.40 7.57
CA VAL A 52 -0.57 -3.53 8.10
C VAL A 52 -1.13 -2.23 8.63
N GLU A 53 -0.49 -1.73 9.68
CA GLU A 53 -0.68 -0.39 10.22
C GLU A 53 0.42 0.53 9.73
N PHE A 54 0.07 1.79 9.47
CA PHE A 54 1.03 2.80 9.08
C PHE A 54 1.70 3.40 10.31
N ILE A 55 3.03 3.51 10.28
CA ILE A 55 3.80 4.13 11.36
C ILE A 55 3.39 5.59 11.56
N LYS A 56 2.96 6.24 10.48
CA LYS A 56 2.38 7.59 10.49
C LYS A 56 1.10 7.58 9.67
N GLU A 57 0.05 8.17 10.23
CA GLU A 57 -1.22 8.38 9.53
C GLU A 57 -0.98 9.14 8.22
N GLN A 58 -1.59 8.64 7.14
CA GLN A 58 -1.48 9.22 5.82
C GLN A 58 -2.55 10.29 5.63
N PRO A 59 -2.26 11.41 4.95
CA PRO A 59 -3.24 12.48 4.77
C PRO A 59 -4.52 11.96 4.08
N THR A 60 -5.71 12.29 4.61
CA THR A 60 -7.00 11.93 3.98
C THR A 60 -7.07 12.32 2.50
N ARG A 61 -6.53 13.48 2.11
CA ARG A 61 -6.46 13.89 0.69
C ARG A 61 -5.71 12.89 -0.19
N PHE A 62 -4.66 12.26 0.36
CA PHE A 62 -3.84 11.29 -0.33
C PHE A 62 -4.57 9.95 -0.45
N ILE A 63 -5.19 9.48 0.63
CA ILE A 63 -6.02 8.26 0.62
C ILE A 63 -7.21 8.40 -0.34
N ASN A 64 -7.87 9.56 -0.35
CA ASN A 64 -8.94 9.86 -1.29
C ASN A 64 -8.47 9.89 -2.75
N ALA A 65 -7.22 10.26 -3.02
CA ALA A 65 -6.66 10.17 -4.36
C ALA A 65 -6.39 8.70 -4.75
N LEU A 66 -5.86 7.90 -3.81
CA LEU A 66 -5.63 6.46 -4.02
C LEU A 66 -6.94 5.68 -4.24
N SER A 67 -8.02 6.03 -3.53
CA SER A 67 -9.31 5.34 -3.65
C SER A 67 -10.01 5.55 -5.00
N ARG A 68 -9.62 6.60 -5.74
CA ARG A 68 -10.09 6.87 -7.11
C ARG A 68 -9.38 6.00 -8.16
N ILE A 69 -8.33 5.27 -7.77
CA ILE A 69 -7.64 4.32 -8.65
C ILE A 69 -8.37 2.98 -8.57
N GLU A 70 -8.73 2.39 -9.72
CA GLU A 70 -9.32 1.06 -9.73
C GLU A 70 -8.36 0.01 -9.13
N PHE A 71 -8.85 -0.75 -8.16
CA PHE A 71 -8.08 -1.78 -7.48
C PHE A 71 -8.03 -3.10 -8.28
N PRO A 72 -6.95 -3.89 -8.15
CA PRO A 72 -5.78 -3.66 -7.31
C PRO A 72 -4.93 -2.53 -7.89
N LEU A 73 -4.41 -1.60 -7.05
CA LEU A 73 -3.67 -0.40 -7.47
C LEU A 73 -2.82 -0.73 -8.69
N ALA A 74 -3.37 -0.45 -9.88
CA ALA A 74 -2.92 -1.07 -11.11
C ALA A 74 -1.61 -0.41 -11.46
N THR A 75 -0.50 -0.99 -10.98
CA THR A 75 0.87 -0.59 -11.29
C THR A 75 1.01 0.93 -11.37
N ILE A 76 0.81 1.64 -10.25
CA ILE A 76 1.05 3.09 -10.20
C ILE A 76 2.52 3.29 -10.63
N HIS A 77 2.70 3.71 -11.88
CA HIS A 77 4.03 3.97 -12.45
C HIS A 77 4.42 5.44 -12.28
N ASP A 78 3.42 6.33 -12.16
CA ASP A 78 3.59 7.77 -12.00
C ASP A 78 2.53 8.29 -11.01
N LEU A 79 2.96 8.50 -9.77
CA LEU A 79 2.11 8.98 -8.70
C LEU A 79 1.84 10.48 -8.82
N LYS A 80 2.77 11.26 -9.38
CA LYS A 80 2.57 12.71 -9.55
C LYS A 80 1.35 13.01 -10.41
N ARG A 81 1.20 12.29 -11.53
CA ARG A 81 0.03 12.42 -12.39
C ARG A 81 -1.29 12.11 -11.68
N VAL A 82 -1.28 11.19 -10.71
CA VAL A 82 -2.47 10.84 -9.92
C VAL A 82 -2.84 11.95 -8.93
N LEU A 83 -1.84 12.63 -8.36
CA LEU A 83 -2.04 13.64 -7.32
C LEU A 83 -2.32 15.05 -7.88
N GLU A 84 -2.15 15.26 -9.18
CA GLU A 84 -2.44 16.54 -9.87
C GLU A 84 -3.93 16.73 -10.24
N VAL A 85 -4.81 15.80 -9.85
CA VAL A 85 -6.26 15.81 -10.18
C VAL A 85 -7.10 16.47 -9.08
#